data_AF-A0A7J8FJ61-F1
#
_entry.id   AF-A0A7J8FJ61-F1
#
_cell.length_a   1.000
_cell.length_b   1.000
_cell.length_c   1.000
_cell.angle_alpha   90.00
_cell.angle_beta   90.00
_cell.angle_gamma   90.00
#
_symmetry.space_group_name_H-M   'P 1'
#
loop_
_entity.id
_entity.type
_entity.pdbx_description
1 polymer ?
#
loop_
_entity_poly.entity_id
_entity_poly.type
_entity_poly.pdbx_seq_one_letter_code
_entity_poly.pdbx_strand_id
1 'polypeptide(L)'
;MFVAGPNVRKDYHIEEGEEVFYQLKGDMVLQVLKQGKHQDVVIRQGEGAGAVFLLPAGVPHSPQRFANTAGLVIERKWLKTELDGLRYYMGDTTDVLFEKWFYCEDLDAQLAPIIQEFFSSEQYRTGKPITDQLLKEPPYPLSTRSVMEPMSLETWLDNHCKKLRTGTPLSLFGDTYETQVSAFLVPTLGVEFILGLVGNSLALFIFCVHTRPWTSNTVFLVSLVVVDFLLIVNLPLRMNYYFLHEIWRFGATTCKVSLSLLSTNRTASVVFLTAIALNGYLKVVRPHHWLSQASVWAAAGVAGGLWVCILLLNLHLLLTTYTNQSCLSYQLGTRPLPWLHWHQALYMLEFFLPLALILFAIVSIGLTIRRRGLGEQAGPRRAMRVLAVVVAVYTICFLPSILFGLASVVAFRLKACHAVNICSQLFHGSLAFTYLNSVLDPVLYCFSSPNFLRQCQALLGFPQGRQGPASDESFHQVSTRQQEASGKAEGEGKPQAEVSLEISLE
;
A
#
# COMPACT_ATOMS: atom_id res chain seq x y z
N MET A 1 -23.55 -26.06 0.47
CA MET A 1 -24.14 -27.41 0.54
C MET A 1 -25.66 -27.35 0.63
N PHE A 2 -26.38 -28.40 0.20
CA PHE A 2 -27.82 -28.52 0.46
C PHE A 2 -28.04 -29.39 1.70
N VAL A 3 -28.87 -28.93 2.62
CA VAL A 3 -29.13 -29.60 3.90
C VAL A 3 -30.62 -29.78 4.07
N ALA A 4 -31.05 -31.02 4.29
CA ALA A 4 -32.44 -31.39 4.52
C ALA A 4 -32.71 -31.73 5.99
N GLY A 5 -33.95 -31.56 6.43
CA GLY A 5 -34.41 -32.01 7.75
C GLY A 5 -35.10 -33.38 7.70
N PRO A 6 -35.38 -33.98 8.88
CA PRO A 6 -35.19 -33.39 10.20
C PRO A 6 -33.73 -33.44 10.68
N ASN A 7 -33.25 -32.34 11.23
CA ASN A 7 -31.96 -32.22 11.91
C ASN A 7 -32.10 -31.16 13.00
N VAL A 8 -32.31 -31.61 14.23
CA VAL A 8 -32.47 -30.77 15.43
C VAL A 8 -31.34 -31.16 16.38
N ARG A 9 -30.51 -30.19 16.73
CA ARG A 9 -29.26 -30.42 17.46
C ARG A 9 -29.10 -29.38 18.56
N LYS A 10 -28.36 -29.73 19.63
CA LYS A 10 -28.13 -28.85 20.79
C LYS A 10 -26.74 -28.21 20.77
N ASP A 11 -25.86 -28.72 19.94
CA ASP A 11 -24.55 -28.15 19.70
C ASP A 11 -24.65 -26.86 18.91
N TYR A 12 -23.84 -25.91 19.36
CA TYR A 12 -23.52 -24.68 18.68
C TYR A 12 -22.20 -24.83 17.95
N HIS A 13 -22.19 -24.45 16.69
CA HIS A 13 -20.99 -24.35 15.87
C HIS A 13 -20.48 -22.91 15.93
N ILE A 14 -19.16 -22.76 15.92
CA ILE A 14 -18.45 -21.48 15.92
C ILE A 14 -17.39 -21.56 14.84
N GLU A 15 -17.48 -20.70 13.84
CA GLU A 15 -16.56 -20.67 12.70
C GLU A 15 -16.01 -19.26 12.47
N GLU A 16 -14.82 -19.16 11.88
CA GLU A 16 -14.23 -17.90 11.41
C GLU A 16 -14.79 -17.44 10.05
N GLY A 17 -15.62 -18.26 9.40
CA GLY A 17 -16.30 -17.95 8.14
C GLY A 17 -17.70 -17.39 8.34
N GLU A 18 -18.18 -16.60 7.37
CA GLU A 18 -19.60 -16.29 7.28
C GLU A 18 -20.37 -17.39 6.54
N GLU A 19 -21.62 -17.59 6.95
CA GLU A 19 -22.52 -18.57 6.32
C GLU A 19 -23.78 -17.89 5.77
N VAL A 20 -24.12 -18.16 4.52
CA VAL A 20 -25.40 -17.72 3.92
C VAL A 20 -26.39 -18.87 3.95
N PHE A 21 -27.53 -18.64 4.59
CA PHE A 21 -28.66 -19.54 4.62
C PHE A 21 -29.75 -19.10 3.66
N TYR A 22 -30.28 -20.04 2.89
CA TYR A 22 -31.43 -19.85 2.01
C TYR A 22 -32.37 -21.06 2.06
N GLN A 23 -33.64 -20.88 2.45
CA GLN A 23 -34.59 -21.99 2.52
C GLN A 23 -35.34 -22.20 1.20
N LEU A 24 -35.26 -23.42 0.68
CA LEU A 24 -35.96 -23.84 -0.53
C LEU A 24 -37.30 -24.49 -0.22
N LYS A 25 -37.37 -25.22 0.90
CA LYS A 25 -38.56 -25.94 1.35
C LYS A 25 -38.66 -25.90 2.86
N GLY A 26 -39.83 -25.52 3.37
CA GLY A 26 -40.14 -25.35 4.78
C GLY A 26 -39.28 -24.30 5.50
N ASP A 27 -39.76 -23.89 6.66
CA ASP A 27 -39.05 -22.93 7.52
C ASP A 27 -37.99 -23.66 8.35
N MET A 28 -36.93 -22.94 8.72
CA MET A 28 -35.97 -23.39 9.73
C MET A 28 -35.81 -22.33 10.82
N VAL A 29 -35.31 -22.76 11.97
CA VAL A 29 -34.87 -21.85 13.04
C VAL A 29 -33.35 -21.97 13.16
N LEU A 30 -32.65 -20.85 13.12
CA LEU A 30 -31.23 -20.79 13.46
C LEU A 30 -31.12 -20.15 14.84
N GLN A 31 -30.74 -20.93 15.84
CA GLN A 31 -30.50 -20.39 17.18
C GLN A 31 -29.12 -19.78 17.20
N VAL A 32 -28.98 -18.52 17.58
CA VAL A 32 -27.70 -17.82 17.63
C VAL A 32 -27.45 -17.26 19.01
N LEU A 33 -26.17 -17.10 19.38
CA LEU A 33 -25.81 -16.38 20.59
C LEU A 33 -25.45 -14.93 20.24
N LYS A 34 -26.37 -14.00 20.53
CA LYS A 34 -26.24 -12.56 20.26
C LYS A 34 -26.08 -11.80 21.57
N GLN A 35 -24.99 -11.05 21.74
CA GLN A 35 -24.72 -10.23 22.93
C GLN A 35 -24.88 -11.01 24.25
N GLY A 36 -24.45 -12.28 24.27
CA GLY A 36 -24.59 -13.14 25.45
C GLY A 36 -26.02 -13.60 25.74
N LYS A 37 -26.89 -13.64 24.74
CA LYS A 37 -28.26 -14.19 24.85
C LYS A 37 -28.57 -15.11 23.68
N HIS A 38 -29.28 -16.19 23.96
CA HIS A 38 -29.85 -17.04 22.93
C HIS A 38 -30.97 -16.28 22.20
N GLN A 39 -30.92 -16.29 20.87
CA GLN A 39 -31.95 -15.71 20.02
C GLN A 39 -32.28 -16.69 18.89
N ASP A 40 -33.57 -16.88 18.64
CA ASP A 40 -34.04 -17.65 17.50
C ASP A 40 -34.19 -16.73 16.28
N VAL A 41 -33.56 -17.13 15.17
CA VAL A 41 -33.71 -16.48 13.86
C VAL A 41 -34.54 -17.41 12.97
N VAL A 42 -35.74 -16.98 12.59
CA VAL A 42 -36.63 -17.76 11.72
C VAL A 42 -36.32 -17.45 10.26
N ILE A 43 -35.85 -18.46 9.51
CA ILE A 43 -35.56 -18.35 8.08
C ILE A 43 -36.66 -19.09 7.32
N ARG A 44 -37.44 -18.35 6.53
CA ARG A 44 -38.69 -18.84 5.94
C ARG A 44 -38.50 -19.46 4.56
N GLN A 45 -39.37 -20.40 4.20
CA GLN A 45 -39.39 -21.02 2.87
C GLN A 45 -39.55 -20.00 1.74
N GLY A 46 -38.82 -20.22 0.64
CA GLY A 46 -39.12 -19.65 -0.68
C GLY A 46 -38.37 -18.37 -0.94
N GLU A 47 -38.94 -17.45 -1.72
CA GLU A 47 -38.30 -16.16 -2.07
C GLU A 47 -38.90 -14.96 -1.31
N GLY A 48 -39.94 -15.21 -0.50
CA GLY A 48 -40.68 -14.20 0.27
C GLY A 48 -39.93 -13.61 1.47
N ALA A 49 -40.64 -12.86 2.32
CA ALA A 49 -40.06 -12.18 3.48
C ALA A 49 -39.37 -13.15 4.46
N GLY A 50 -38.05 -13.06 4.55
CA GLY A 50 -37.21 -13.79 5.51
C GLY A 50 -36.52 -15.04 4.96
N ALA A 51 -36.40 -15.18 3.65
CA ALA A 51 -35.86 -16.36 2.99
C ALA A 51 -34.33 -16.50 3.02
N VAL A 52 -33.63 -15.36 3.00
CA VAL A 52 -32.16 -15.31 2.95
C VAL A 52 -31.62 -14.66 4.20
N PHE A 53 -30.56 -15.23 4.75
CA PHE A 53 -29.92 -14.75 5.95
C PHE A 53 -28.40 -14.96 5.89
N LEU A 54 -27.63 -13.96 6.27
CA LEU A 54 -26.17 -14.06 6.40
C LEU A 54 -25.81 -14.09 7.89
N LEU A 55 -25.15 -15.16 8.31
CA LEU A 55 -24.57 -15.30 9.62
C LEU A 55 -23.15 -14.70 9.62
N PRO A 56 -22.85 -13.70 10.46
CA PRO A 56 -21.49 -13.19 10.59
C PRO A 56 -20.53 -14.22 11.18
N ALA A 57 -19.25 -14.14 10.80
CA ALA A 57 -18.18 -14.94 11.38
C ALA A 57 -18.11 -14.79 12.91
N GLY A 58 -17.74 -15.87 13.58
CA GLY A 58 -17.52 -15.94 15.03
C GLY A 58 -18.80 -15.87 15.87
N VAL A 59 -19.99 -15.99 15.27
CA VAL A 59 -21.26 -16.06 16.00
C VAL A 59 -21.59 -17.53 16.29
N PRO A 60 -21.66 -17.94 17.58
CA PRO A 60 -22.13 -19.28 17.91
C PRO A 60 -23.56 -19.50 17.42
N HIS A 61 -23.80 -20.60 16.70
CA HIS A 61 -25.10 -20.86 16.10
C HIS A 61 -25.47 -22.36 16.08
N SER A 62 -26.77 -22.68 16.10
CA SER A 62 -27.30 -24.04 16.09
C SER A 62 -28.52 -24.14 15.15
N PRO A 63 -28.36 -24.76 13.96
CA PRO A 63 -29.45 -24.94 13.00
C PRO A 63 -30.48 -25.97 13.47
N GLN A 64 -31.76 -25.58 13.43
CA GLN A 64 -32.91 -26.43 13.73
C GLN A 64 -33.76 -26.60 12.47
N ARG A 65 -33.67 -27.77 11.84
CA ARG A 65 -34.39 -28.11 10.60
C ARG A 65 -35.47 -29.14 10.90
N PHE A 66 -36.71 -28.81 10.59
CA PHE A 66 -37.86 -29.69 10.84
C PHE A 66 -38.02 -30.73 9.72
N ALA A 67 -38.90 -31.72 9.93
CA ALA A 67 -39.21 -32.71 8.90
C ALA A 67 -39.75 -32.04 7.62
N ASN A 68 -39.40 -32.60 6.45
CA ASN A 68 -39.78 -32.08 5.13
C ASN A 68 -39.24 -30.69 4.77
N THR A 69 -38.18 -30.24 5.43
CA THR A 69 -37.47 -28.98 5.12
C THR A 69 -36.21 -29.23 4.29
N ALA A 70 -35.78 -28.25 3.50
CA ALA A 70 -34.53 -28.25 2.75
C ALA A 70 -34.05 -26.82 2.49
N GLY A 71 -32.76 -26.56 2.67
CA GLY A 71 -32.15 -25.27 2.38
C GLY A 71 -30.74 -25.40 1.80
N LEU A 72 -30.30 -24.32 1.16
CA LEU A 72 -28.94 -24.10 0.72
C LEU A 72 -28.20 -23.34 1.83
N VAL A 73 -27.01 -23.83 2.18
CA VAL A 73 -26.03 -23.13 2.99
C VAL A 73 -24.82 -22.84 2.11
N ILE A 74 -24.33 -21.61 2.09
CA ILE A 74 -23.15 -21.21 1.31
C ILE A 74 -22.12 -20.66 2.28
N GLU A 75 -20.95 -21.28 2.27
CA GLU A 75 -19.84 -20.94 3.14
C GLU A 75 -18.60 -20.73 2.28
N ARG A 76 -17.65 -19.94 2.79
CA ARG A 76 -16.32 -19.88 2.18
C ARG A 76 -15.54 -21.15 2.53
N LYS A 77 -14.61 -21.53 1.67
CA LYS A 77 -13.70 -22.65 1.96
C LYS A 77 -12.81 -22.29 3.15
N TRP A 78 -12.71 -23.19 4.14
CA TRP A 78 -11.81 -23.07 5.29
C TRP A 78 -10.35 -22.84 4.85
N LEU A 79 -9.65 -21.96 5.55
CA LEU A 79 -8.19 -21.87 5.49
C LEU A 79 -7.59 -22.93 6.41
N LYS A 80 -6.43 -23.47 6.05
CA LYS A 80 -5.73 -24.50 6.85
C LYS A 80 -5.29 -24.03 8.24
N THR A 81 -5.39 -22.73 8.51
CA THR A 81 -5.00 -22.08 9.76
C THR A 81 -6.19 -21.79 10.67
N GLU A 82 -7.42 -21.98 10.19
CA GLU A 82 -8.64 -21.64 10.92
C GLU A 82 -9.09 -22.79 11.83
N LEU A 83 -9.67 -22.41 12.97
CA LEU A 83 -10.21 -23.36 13.93
C LEU A 83 -11.74 -23.28 13.98
N ASP A 84 -12.36 -24.45 13.99
CA ASP A 84 -13.78 -24.59 14.22
C ASP A 84 -14.03 -25.01 15.66
N GLY A 85 -15.11 -24.49 16.24
CA GLY A 85 -15.54 -24.80 17.58
C GLY A 85 -16.89 -25.51 17.59
N LEU A 86 -16.97 -26.65 18.27
CA LEU A 86 -18.24 -27.27 18.64
C LEU A 86 -18.47 -27.07 20.14
N ARG A 87 -19.62 -26.50 20.51
CA ARG A 87 -19.91 -26.12 21.90
C ARG A 87 -21.32 -26.52 22.32
N TYR A 88 -21.46 -27.04 23.54
CA TYR A 88 -22.73 -27.26 24.21
C TYR A 88 -22.85 -26.34 25.43
N TYR A 89 -24.05 -25.84 25.69
CA TYR A 89 -24.35 -24.96 26.81
C TYR A 89 -25.19 -25.67 27.89
N MET A 90 -25.16 -25.13 29.11
CA MET A 90 -25.99 -25.61 30.22
C MET A 90 -27.43 -25.10 30.07
N GLY A 91 -28.31 -25.92 29.49
CA GLY A 91 -29.72 -25.56 29.30
C GLY A 91 -29.88 -24.31 28.42
N ASP A 92 -30.64 -23.32 28.91
CA ASP A 92 -30.85 -22.03 28.24
C ASP A 92 -29.86 -20.93 28.69
N THR A 93 -28.85 -21.30 29.47
CA THR A 93 -27.80 -20.37 29.92
C THR A 93 -26.69 -20.26 28.88
N THR A 94 -25.83 -19.24 29.02
CA THR A 94 -24.63 -19.07 28.19
C THR A 94 -23.40 -19.76 28.75
N ASP A 95 -23.54 -20.52 29.84
CA ASP A 95 -22.43 -21.19 30.48
C ASP A 95 -22.06 -22.45 29.69
N VAL A 96 -20.77 -22.60 29.39
CA VAL A 96 -20.27 -23.71 28.57
C VAL A 96 -20.32 -25.01 29.35
N LEU A 97 -20.99 -26.02 28.80
CA LEU A 97 -21.02 -27.39 29.33
C LEU A 97 -19.87 -28.23 28.78
N PHE A 98 -19.65 -28.14 27.48
CA PHE A 98 -18.62 -28.87 26.75
C PHE A 98 -18.18 -28.06 25.54
N GLU A 99 -16.89 -28.09 25.21
CA GLU A 99 -16.39 -27.51 23.96
C GLU A 99 -15.22 -28.31 23.39
N LYS A 100 -15.10 -28.28 22.06
CA LYS A 100 -13.95 -28.78 21.32
C LYS A 100 -13.60 -27.86 20.17
N TRP A 101 -12.31 -27.66 19.97
CA TRP A 101 -11.75 -26.88 18.88
C TRP A 101 -10.88 -27.77 17.99
N PHE A 102 -11.03 -27.65 16.68
CA PHE A 102 -10.35 -28.52 15.72
C PHE A 102 -10.11 -27.81 14.38
N TYR A 103 -9.09 -28.26 13.65
CA TYR A 103 -8.87 -27.86 12.27
C TYR A 103 -9.81 -28.65 11.36
N CYS A 104 -10.70 -27.95 10.66
CA CYS A 104 -11.69 -28.55 9.78
C CYS A 104 -11.10 -28.81 8.38
N GLU A 105 -10.85 -30.07 8.05
CA GLU A 105 -10.51 -30.53 6.70
C GLU A 105 -11.71 -31.19 6.01
N ASP A 106 -12.52 -31.92 6.78
CA ASP A 106 -13.77 -32.56 6.38
C ASP A 106 -14.76 -32.51 7.55
N LEU A 107 -15.69 -31.55 7.49
CA LEU A 107 -16.64 -31.30 8.57
C LEU A 107 -17.50 -32.53 8.87
N ASP A 108 -18.04 -33.19 7.86
CA ASP A 108 -18.95 -34.33 8.03
C ASP A 108 -18.23 -35.52 8.69
N ALA A 109 -16.97 -35.77 8.31
CA ALA A 109 -16.16 -36.84 8.90
C ALA A 109 -15.69 -36.52 10.34
N GLN A 110 -15.39 -35.25 10.63
CA GLN A 110 -14.79 -34.84 11.91
C GLN A 110 -15.83 -34.51 12.99
N LEU A 111 -17.05 -34.11 12.62
CA LEU A 111 -18.07 -33.71 13.57
C LEU A 111 -18.66 -34.89 14.34
N ALA A 112 -18.94 -36.00 13.65
CA ALA A 112 -19.58 -37.18 14.25
C ALA A 112 -18.79 -37.77 15.45
N PRO A 113 -17.45 -37.93 15.39
CA PRO A 113 -16.65 -38.36 16.54
C PRO A 113 -16.74 -37.40 17.74
N ILE A 114 -16.72 -36.08 17.51
CA ILE A 114 -16.78 -35.08 18.59
C ILE A 114 -18.16 -35.11 19.27
N ILE A 115 -19.23 -35.23 18.47
CA ILE A 115 -20.58 -35.38 18.99
C ILE A 115 -20.70 -36.66 19.84
N GLN A 116 -20.11 -37.77 19.39
CA GLN A 116 -20.08 -39.03 20.14
C GLN A 116 -19.27 -38.91 21.44
N GLU A 117 -18.16 -38.18 21.43
CA GLU A 117 -17.38 -37.85 22.62
C GLU A 117 -18.25 -37.11 23.64
N PHE A 118 -19.00 -36.08 23.22
CA PHE A 118 -19.91 -35.36 24.12
C PHE A 118 -20.97 -36.30 24.72
N PHE A 119 -21.68 -37.09 23.92
CA PHE A 119 -22.74 -37.98 24.44
C PHE A 119 -22.23 -39.12 25.33
N SER A 120 -20.94 -39.46 25.25
CA SER A 120 -20.30 -40.45 26.14
C SER A 120 -19.63 -39.81 27.37
N SER A 121 -19.56 -38.49 27.44
CA SER A 121 -18.87 -37.73 28.49
C SER A 121 -19.62 -37.70 29.84
N GLU A 122 -18.87 -37.42 30.91
CA GLU A 122 -19.45 -37.16 32.23
C GLU A 122 -20.25 -35.84 32.24
N GLN A 123 -19.83 -34.85 31.45
CA GLN A 123 -20.55 -33.58 31.28
C GLN A 123 -21.98 -33.81 30.79
N TYR A 124 -22.16 -34.70 29.80
CA TYR A 124 -23.51 -35.05 29.33
C TYR A 124 -24.33 -35.80 30.39
N ARG A 125 -23.71 -36.73 31.15
CA ARG A 125 -24.41 -37.50 32.20
C ARG A 125 -24.82 -36.66 33.40
N THR A 126 -23.99 -35.69 33.79
CA THR A 126 -24.18 -34.89 35.02
C THR A 126 -24.80 -33.53 34.77
N GLY A 127 -24.74 -33.03 33.52
CA GLY A 127 -25.12 -31.67 33.17
C GLY A 127 -24.19 -30.60 33.75
N LYS A 128 -22.99 -30.98 34.22
CA LYS A 128 -22.00 -30.08 34.84
C LYS A 128 -20.72 -30.01 33.99
N PRO A 129 -20.10 -28.84 33.87
CA PRO A 129 -18.84 -28.70 33.15
C PRO A 129 -17.68 -29.30 33.93
N ILE A 130 -16.66 -29.78 33.19
CA ILE A 130 -15.34 -30.11 33.75
C ILE A 130 -14.43 -28.91 33.46
N THR A 131 -14.20 -28.07 34.49
CA THR A 131 -13.51 -26.78 34.33
C THR A 131 -12.12 -26.90 33.73
N ASP A 132 -11.37 -27.96 34.04
CA ASP A 132 -10.01 -28.20 33.53
C ASP A 132 -9.97 -28.53 32.02
N GLN A 133 -11.11 -28.91 31.43
CA GLN A 133 -11.22 -29.23 30.00
C GLN A 133 -11.74 -28.08 29.16
N LEU A 134 -12.28 -27.02 29.78
CA LEU A 134 -12.76 -25.84 29.08
C LEU A 134 -11.61 -24.86 28.85
N LEU A 135 -11.55 -24.23 27.68
CA LEU A 135 -10.59 -23.14 27.49
C LEU A 135 -11.03 -21.93 28.32
N LYS A 136 -10.05 -21.26 28.93
CA LYS A 136 -10.28 -19.99 29.65
C LYS A 136 -10.72 -18.89 28.70
N GLU A 137 -10.19 -18.91 27.48
CA GLU A 137 -10.51 -17.98 26.39
C GLU A 137 -10.61 -18.75 25.07
N PRO A 138 -11.54 -18.39 24.17
CA PRO A 138 -11.65 -19.00 22.86
C PRO A 138 -10.40 -18.69 22.00
N PRO A 139 -10.05 -19.54 21.02
CA PRO A 139 -8.90 -19.34 20.15
C PRO A 139 -8.92 -18.01 19.38
N TYR A 140 -10.11 -17.45 19.16
CA TYR A 140 -10.32 -16.12 18.57
C TYR A 140 -11.51 -15.41 19.22
N PRO A 141 -11.56 -14.06 19.16
CA PRO A 141 -12.67 -13.29 19.70
C PRO A 141 -14.00 -13.67 19.03
N LEU A 142 -15.00 -14.03 19.85
CA LEU A 142 -16.34 -14.29 19.36
C LEU A 142 -17.03 -12.98 18.98
N SER A 143 -17.87 -13.03 17.96
CA SER A 143 -18.54 -11.85 17.43
C SER A 143 -19.62 -11.34 18.38
N THR A 144 -19.57 -10.03 18.66
CA THR A 144 -20.59 -9.30 19.43
C THR A 144 -21.53 -8.49 18.53
N ARG A 145 -21.36 -8.62 17.21
CA ARG A 145 -22.08 -7.82 16.21
C ARG A 145 -23.57 -8.14 16.23
N SER A 146 -24.39 -7.14 15.92
CA SER A 146 -25.80 -7.41 15.70
C SER A 146 -25.97 -8.23 14.43
N VAL A 147 -26.57 -9.39 14.57
CA VAL A 147 -27.08 -10.20 13.47
C VAL A 147 -28.21 -9.44 12.76
N MET A 148 -28.21 -9.44 11.43
CA MET A 148 -29.27 -8.82 10.62
C MET A 148 -30.55 -9.65 10.64
N GLU A 149 -31.70 -9.02 10.38
CA GLU A 149 -32.94 -9.79 10.20
C GLU A 149 -32.94 -10.49 8.83
N PRO A 150 -33.50 -11.72 8.73
CA PRO A 150 -33.68 -12.40 7.45
C PRO A 150 -34.44 -11.53 6.44
N MET A 151 -34.01 -11.55 5.18
CA MET A 151 -34.54 -10.68 4.12
C MET A 151 -35.23 -11.47 2.99
N SER A 152 -36.11 -10.80 2.24
CA SER A 152 -36.67 -11.35 1.00
C SER A 152 -35.69 -11.16 -0.15
N LEU A 153 -35.31 -12.27 -0.78
CA LEU A 153 -34.50 -12.25 -1.98
C LEU A 153 -35.29 -11.70 -3.18
N GLU A 154 -36.56 -12.09 -3.32
CA GLU A 154 -37.44 -11.63 -4.41
C GLU A 154 -37.60 -10.10 -4.38
N THR A 155 -37.97 -9.56 -3.22
CA THR A 155 -38.14 -8.12 -3.03
C THR A 155 -36.83 -7.37 -3.31
N TRP A 156 -35.70 -7.95 -2.89
CA TRP A 156 -34.40 -7.35 -3.18
C TRP A 156 -34.06 -7.40 -4.67
N LEU A 157 -34.28 -8.53 -5.35
CA LEU A 157 -34.05 -8.70 -6.79
C LEU A 157 -34.93 -7.76 -7.61
N ASP A 158 -36.21 -7.62 -7.27
CA ASP A 158 -37.16 -6.75 -7.96
C ASP A 158 -36.74 -5.28 -7.87
N ASN A 159 -36.36 -4.83 -6.67
CA ASN A 159 -35.86 -3.48 -6.42
C ASN A 159 -34.56 -3.18 -7.19
N HIS A 160 -33.80 -4.21 -7.55
CA HIS A 160 -32.48 -4.09 -8.18
C HIS A 160 -32.44 -4.58 -9.64
N CYS A 161 -33.56 -5.04 -10.20
CA CYS A 161 -33.60 -5.74 -11.48
C CYS A 161 -33.02 -4.92 -12.64
N LYS A 162 -33.25 -3.60 -12.65
CA LYS A 162 -32.72 -2.69 -13.68
C LYS A 162 -31.19 -2.62 -13.66
N LYS A 163 -30.58 -2.65 -12.47
CA LYS A 163 -29.12 -2.62 -12.27
C LYS A 163 -28.49 -3.98 -12.56
N LEU A 164 -29.17 -5.07 -12.20
CA LEU A 164 -28.72 -6.43 -12.50
C LEU A 164 -28.70 -6.69 -14.02
N ARG A 165 -29.73 -6.24 -14.74
CA ARG A 165 -29.80 -6.38 -16.22
C ARG A 165 -28.71 -5.63 -16.96
N THR A 166 -28.14 -4.57 -16.38
CA THR A 166 -27.00 -3.84 -16.98
C THR A 166 -25.66 -4.50 -16.67
N GLY A 167 -25.65 -5.63 -15.94
CA GLY A 167 -24.45 -6.33 -15.50
C GLY A 167 -23.73 -5.62 -14.34
N THR A 168 -24.43 -4.74 -13.62
CA THR A 168 -23.84 -4.06 -12.46
C THR A 168 -23.75 -5.03 -11.28
N PRO A 169 -22.56 -5.28 -10.71
CA PRO A 169 -22.45 -6.07 -9.49
C PRO A 169 -23.12 -5.33 -8.32
N LEU A 170 -23.86 -6.05 -7.49
CA LEU A 170 -24.59 -5.50 -6.34
C LEU A 170 -24.31 -6.37 -5.12
N SER A 171 -24.07 -5.73 -3.97
CA SER A 171 -23.87 -6.41 -2.70
C SER A 171 -25.23 -6.74 -2.06
N LEU A 172 -25.49 -8.01 -1.80
CA LEU A 172 -26.73 -8.49 -1.20
C LEU A 172 -26.82 -8.13 0.30
N PHE A 173 -25.68 -8.17 1.01
CA PHE A 173 -25.61 -7.98 2.46
C PHE A 173 -24.82 -6.73 2.89
N GLY A 174 -24.45 -5.87 1.93
CA GLY A 174 -23.61 -4.69 2.18
C GLY A 174 -22.14 -5.04 2.39
N ASP A 175 -21.32 -4.03 2.73
CA ASP A 175 -19.86 -4.15 2.83
C ASP A 175 -19.39 -4.30 4.28
N THR A 176 -20.25 -4.76 5.19
CA THR A 176 -19.99 -4.74 6.65
C THR A 176 -19.02 -5.81 7.17
N TYR A 177 -18.19 -6.45 6.33
CA TYR A 177 -17.48 -7.66 6.70
C TYR A 177 -15.95 -7.52 6.52
N GLU A 178 -15.20 -7.96 7.53
CA GLU A 178 -13.77 -7.69 7.65
C GLU A 178 -12.94 -8.66 6.80
N THR A 179 -12.26 -8.13 5.80
CA THR A 179 -11.08 -8.80 5.27
C THR A 179 -9.90 -8.48 6.20
N GLN A 180 -9.08 -9.48 6.55
CA GLN A 180 -7.89 -9.31 7.41
C GLN A 180 -6.96 -8.16 6.97
N VAL A 181 -7.02 -7.79 5.69
CA VAL A 181 -6.26 -6.69 5.09
C VAL A 181 -6.68 -5.32 5.63
N SER A 182 -7.97 -5.07 5.87
CA SER A 182 -8.45 -3.78 6.38
C SER A 182 -7.94 -3.47 7.80
N ALA A 183 -7.80 -4.50 8.64
CA ALA A 183 -7.30 -4.38 10.01
C ALA A 183 -5.82 -3.93 10.07
N PHE A 184 -5.01 -4.32 9.08
CA PHE A 184 -3.59 -3.94 9.00
C PHE A 184 -3.37 -2.57 8.32
N LEU A 185 -4.20 -2.23 7.34
CA LEU A 185 -4.03 -1.02 6.54
C LEU A 185 -4.23 0.25 7.39
N VAL A 186 -5.28 0.32 8.22
CA VAL A 186 -5.58 1.54 8.99
C VAL A 186 -4.43 1.96 9.93
N PRO A 187 -3.87 1.07 10.77
CA PRO A 187 -2.71 1.42 11.60
C PRO A 187 -1.48 1.84 10.79
N THR A 188 -1.21 1.14 9.67
CA THR A 188 -0.06 1.43 8.81
C THR A 188 -0.15 2.84 8.22
N LEU A 189 -1.30 3.20 7.65
CA LEU A 189 -1.56 4.54 7.12
C LEU A 189 -1.50 5.62 8.21
N GLY A 190 -1.90 5.28 9.44
CA GLY A 190 -1.80 6.17 10.60
C GLY A 190 -0.35 6.49 10.97
N VAL A 191 0.51 5.48 10.99
CA VAL A 191 1.95 5.67 11.21
C VAL A 191 2.59 6.50 10.10
N GLU A 192 2.25 6.21 8.84
CA GLU A 192 2.71 6.98 7.68
C GLU A 192 2.27 8.45 7.75
N PHE A 193 1.03 8.70 8.14
CA PHE A 193 0.52 10.06 8.32
C PHE A 193 1.34 10.84 9.35
N ILE A 194 1.58 10.26 10.53
CA ILE A 194 2.31 10.93 11.62
C ILE A 194 3.77 11.16 11.23
N LEU A 195 4.48 10.10 10.83
CA LEU A 195 5.89 10.18 10.51
C LEU A 195 6.15 11.02 9.26
N GLY A 196 5.30 10.87 8.23
CA GLY A 196 5.36 11.66 7.01
C GLY A 196 5.15 13.14 7.28
N LEU A 197 4.14 13.50 8.10
CA LEU A 197 3.87 14.89 8.45
C LEU A 197 5.04 15.52 9.21
N VAL A 198 5.56 14.84 10.24
CA VAL A 198 6.68 15.35 11.04
C VAL A 198 7.95 15.46 10.18
N GLY A 199 8.30 14.39 9.46
CA GLY A 199 9.51 14.32 8.65
C GLY A 199 9.54 15.35 7.52
N ASN A 200 8.45 15.47 6.76
CA ASN A 200 8.38 16.41 5.64
C ASN A 200 8.22 17.86 6.09
N SER A 201 7.58 18.12 7.24
CA SER A 201 7.54 19.47 7.83
C SER A 201 8.92 19.93 8.29
N LEU A 202 9.66 19.05 8.96
CA LEU A 202 11.05 19.33 9.33
C LEU A 202 11.91 19.54 8.08
N ALA A 203 11.74 18.71 7.06
CA ALA A 203 12.48 18.83 5.81
C ALA A 203 12.23 20.16 5.10
N LEU A 204 10.96 20.55 4.96
CA LEU A 204 10.56 21.82 4.36
C LEU A 204 11.16 23.01 5.12
N PHE A 205 11.10 22.97 6.46
CA PHE A 205 11.70 24.01 7.31
C PHE A 205 13.21 24.13 7.08
N ILE A 206 13.95 23.02 7.08
CA ILE A 206 15.40 23.01 6.83
C ILE A 206 15.71 23.54 5.43
N PHE A 207 14.97 23.10 4.40
CA PHE A 207 15.22 23.55 3.02
C PHE A 207 14.97 25.05 2.82
N CYS A 208 13.89 25.56 3.41
CA CYS A 208 13.51 26.96 3.25
C CYS A 208 14.43 27.92 4.04
N VAL A 209 14.85 27.53 5.24
CA VAL A 209 15.56 28.42 6.17
C VAL A 209 17.08 28.20 6.15
N HIS A 210 17.53 26.95 6.14
CA HIS A 210 18.93 26.61 6.46
C HIS A 210 19.77 26.17 5.26
N THR A 211 19.17 25.84 4.11
CA THR A 211 19.91 25.40 2.92
C THR A 211 19.86 26.41 1.77
N ARG A 212 19.61 27.69 2.05
CA ARG A 212 19.77 28.77 1.07
C ARG A 212 21.24 29.17 0.95
N PRO A 213 21.75 29.50 -0.27
CA PRO A 213 21.04 29.48 -1.55
C PRO A 213 20.79 28.04 -2.05
N TRP A 214 19.66 27.84 -2.75
CA TRP A 214 19.28 26.52 -3.25
C TRP A 214 20.20 26.06 -4.39
N THR A 215 20.40 24.74 -4.48
CA THR A 215 21.08 24.09 -5.60
C THR A 215 20.08 23.43 -6.56
N SER A 216 20.50 23.10 -7.77
CA SER A 216 19.68 22.37 -8.75
C SER A 216 19.13 21.06 -8.20
N ASN A 217 19.88 20.38 -7.31
CA ASN A 217 19.40 19.17 -6.62
C ASN A 217 18.31 19.48 -5.58
N THR A 218 18.40 20.64 -4.90
CA THR A 218 17.43 21.06 -3.89
C THR A 218 16.04 21.25 -4.49
N VAL A 219 15.95 21.72 -5.74
CA VAL A 219 14.67 21.87 -6.46
C VAL A 219 13.92 20.54 -6.58
N PHE A 220 14.61 19.45 -6.93
CA PHE A 220 14.00 18.12 -7.03
C PHE A 220 13.63 17.55 -5.65
N LEU A 221 14.45 17.79 -4.63
CA LEU A 221 14.15 17.38 -3.24
C LEU A 221 12.92 18.11 -2.69
N VAL A 222 12.80 19.42 -2.90
CA VAL A 222 11.62 20.19 -2.50
C VAL A 222 10.38 19.74 -3.28
N SER A 223 10.55 19.31 -4.54
CA SER A 223 9.43 18.73 -5.30
C SER A 223 8.93 17.44 -4.65
N LEU A 224 9.80 16.56 -4.14
CA LEU A 224 9.40 15.38 -3.35
C LEU A 224 8.62 15.76 -2.09
N VAL A 225 9.10 16.76 -1.33
CA VAL A 225 8.39 17.26 -0.15
C VAL A 225 6.96 17.71 -0.49
N VAL A 226 6.78 18.43 -1.61
CA VAL A 226 5.45 18.84 -2.09
C VAL A 226 4.58 17.63 -2.45
N VAL A 227 5.15 16.64 -3.15
CA VAL A 227 4.49 15.38 -3.51
C VAL A 227 4.00 14.63 -2.27
N ASP A 228 4.80 14.61 -1.21
CA ASP A 228 4.49 13.92 0.03
C ASP A 228 3.40 14.63 0.82
N PHE A 229 3.41 15.96 0.90
CA PHE A 229 2.31 16.70 1.54
C PHE A 229 0.97 16.46 0.83
N LEU A 230 0.96 16.38 -0.51
CA LEU A 230 -0.25 16.06 -1.28
C LEU A 230 -0.80 14.67 -0.94
N LEU A 231 0.08 13.69 -0.67
CA LEU A 231 -0.33 12.36 -0.20
C LEU A 231 -0.83 12.41 1.25
N ILE A 232 -0.08 13.05 2.15
CA ILE A 232 -0.39 13.12 3.59
C ILE A 232 -1.78 13.72 3.84
N VAL A 233 -2.17 14.75 3.08
CA VAL A 233 -3.52 15.34 3.15
C VAL A 233 -4.62 14.34 2.74
N ASN A 234 -4.30 13.38 1.86
CA ASN A 234 -5.24 12.38 1.38
C ASN A 234 -5.32 11.13 2.29
N LEU A 235 -4.29 10.83 3.08
CA LEU A 235 -4.24 9.63 3.94
C LEU A 235 -5.44 9.53 4.92
N PRO A 236 -5.93 10.60 5.58
CA PRO A 236 -7.10 10.52 6.45
C PRO A 236 -8.38 10.05 5.73
N LEU A 237 -8.58 10.48 4.48
CA LEU A 237 -9.73 10.02 3.68
C LEU A 237 -9.62 8.52 3.40
N ARG A 238 -8.40 8.02 3.17
CA ARG A 238 -8.13 6.59 2.97
C ARG A 238 -8.27 5.78 4.24
N MET A 239 -7.79 6.28 5.37
CA MET A 239 -8.00 5.64 6.68
C MET A 239 -9.50 5.50 6.96
N ASN A 240 -10.29 6.56 6.77
CA ASN A 240 -11.74 6.49 6.93
C ASN A 240 -12.38 5.48 5.98
N TYR A 241 -11.92 5.42 4.72
CA TYR A 241 -12.39 4.43 3.75
C TYR A 241 -12.16 2.99 4.23
N TYR A 242 -10.96 2.65 4.70
CA TYR A 242 -10.66 1.30 5.21
C TYR A 242 -11.33 1.01 6.56
N PHE A 243 -11.46 2.03 7.43
CA PHE A 243 -12.16 1.91 8.70
C PHE A 243 -13.66 1.63 8.50
N LEU A 244 -14.26 2.16 7.44
CA LEU A 244 -15.65 1.92 7.06
C LEU A 244 -15.79 0.74 6.07
N HIS A 245 -14.90 -0.24 6.16
CA HIS A 245 -14.95 -1.47 5.36
C HIS A 245 -15.07 -1.20 3.86
N GLU A 246 -14.21 -0.31 3.35
CA GLU A 246 -14.11 0.00 1.92
C GLU A 246 -15.36 0.68 1.32
N ILE A 247 -16.17 1.32 2.16
CA ILE A 247 -17.30 2.16 1.75
C ILE A 247 -16.86 3.62 1.59
N TRP A 248 -16.96 4.15 0.38
CA TRP A 248 -16.66 5.57 0.12
C TRP A 248 -17.86 6.49 0.36
N ARG A 249 -17.76 7.41 1.34
CA ARG A 249 -18.87 8.32 1.72
C ARG A 249 -18.72 9.77 1.26
N PHE A 250 -17.56 10.16 0.73
CA PHE A 250 -17.25 11.57 0.40
C PHE A 250 -17.71 12.00 -1.01
N GLY A 251 -18.51 11.18 -1.68
CA GLY A 251 -19.00 11.42 -3.04
C GLY A 251 -17.98 11.16 -4.16
N ALA A 252 -18.48 11.09 -5.39
CA ALA A 252 -17.70 10.67 -6.56
C ALA A 252 -16.53 11.62 -6.88
N THR A 253 -16.72 12.93 -6.75
CA THR A 253 -15.67 13.94 -7.02
C THR A 253 -14.48 13.76 -6.09
N THR A 254 -14.73 13.61 -4.79
CA THR A 254 -13.66 13.40 -3.80
C THR A 254 -12.94 12.07 -4.03
N CYS A 255 -13.67 11.02 -4.47
CA CYS A 255 -13.02 9.76 -4.84
C CYS A 255 -12.03 9.94 -5.99
N LYS A 256 -12.44 10.63 -7.06
CA LYS A 256 -11.57 10.93 -8.21
C LYS A 256 -10.33 11.70 -7.79
N VAL A 257 -10.51 12.74 -6.97
CA VAL A 257 -9.39 13.53 -6.43
C VAL A 257 -8.48 12.65 -5.58
N SER A 258 -9.02 11.83 -4.69
CA SER A 258 -8.24 10.93 -3.84
C SER A 258 -7.40 9.95 -4.66
N LEU A 259 -8.00 9.29 -5.65
CA LEU A 259 -7.30 8.37 -6.55
C LEU A 259 -6.24 9.07 -7.39
N SER A 260 -6.53 10.27 -7.88
CA SER A 260 -5.58 11.10 -8.62
C SER A 260 -4.39 11.51 -7.76
N LEU A 261 -4.61 11.92 -6.50
CA LEU A 261 -3.53 12.27 -5.57
C LEU A 261 -2.63 11.07 -5.26
N LEU A 262 -3.21 9.88 -5.02
CA LEU A 262 -2.43 8.65 -4.80
C LEU A 262 -1.56 8.30 -6.01
N SER A 263 -2.13 8.34 -7.21
CA SER A 263 -1.40 8.00 -8.44
C SER A 263 -0.36 9.06 -8.78
N THR A 264 -0.71 10.34 -8.64
CA THR A 264 0.22 11.47 -8.82
C THR A 264 1.39 11.38 -7.86
N ASN A 265 1.15 11.06 -6.58
CA ASN A 265 2.24 10.89 -5.62
C ASN A 265 3.20 9.78 -6.04
N ARG A 266 2.66 8.60 -6.43
CA ARG A 266 3.50 7.50 -6.92
C ARG A 266 4.32 7.92 -8.14
N THR A 267 3.67 8.42 -9.19
CA THR A 267 4.35 8.82 -10.44
C THR A 267 5.39 9.90 -10.17
N ALA A 268 5.05 10.92 -9.38
CA ALA A 268 5.95 12.04 -9.11
C ALA A 268 7.16 11.62 -8.27
N SER A 269 6.95 10.80 -7.23
CA SER A 269 8.05 10.28 -6.40
C SER A 269 9.08 9.55 -7.25
N VAL A 270 8.62 8.62 -8.09
CA VAL A 270 9.47 7.87 -9.01
C VAL A 270 10.22 8.79 -10.00
N VAL A 271 9.52 9.75 -10.61
CA VAL A 271 10.11 10.68 -11.58
C VAL A 271 11.16 11.58 -10.94
N PHE A 272 10.89 12.14 -9.75
CA PHE A 272 11.84 13.02 -9.06
C PHE A 272 13.03 12.25 -8.46
N LEU A 273 12.83 11.03 -7.95
CA LEU A 273 13.94 10.15 -7.56
C LEU A 273 14.86 9.84 -8.75
N THR A 274 14.27 9.61 -9.92
CA THR A 274 15.02 9.41 -11.17
C THR A 274 15.75 10.69 -11.60
N ALA A 275 15.12 11.85 -11.49
CA ALA A 275 15.75 13.14 -11.78
C ALA A 275 16.95 13.40 -10.86
N ILE A 276 16.84 13.08 -9.57
CA ILE A 276 17.95 13.16 -8.59
C ILE A 276 19.09 12.22 -9.00
N ALA A 277 18.77 10.97 -9.36
CA ALA A 277 19.75 10.00 -9.84
C ALA A 277 20.49 10.47 -11.10
N LEU A 278 19.76 10.97 -12.10
CA LEU A 278 20.32 11.47 -13.37
C LEU A 278 21.12 12.76 -13.18
N ASN A 279 20.68 13.66 -12.29
CA ASN A 279 21.42 14.86 -11.92
C ASN A 279 22.78 14.50 -11.29
N GLY A 280 22.81 13.51 -10.38
CA GLY A 280 24.04 12.96 -9.82
C GLY A 280 24.95 12.32 -10.87
N TYR A 281 24.37 11.55 -11.79
CA TYR A 281 25.09 10.97 -12.92
C TYR A 281 25.74 12.04 -13.81
N LEU A 282 25.01 13.09 -14.18
CA LEU A 282 25.54 14.16 -15.03
C LEU A 282 26.73 14.87 -14.35
N LYS A 283 26.59 15.21 -13.07
CA LYS A 283 27.66 15.85 -12.29
C LYS A 283 28.94 15.02 -12.21
N VAL A 284 28.86 13.69 -12.11
CA VAL A 284 30.05 12.83 -11.97
C VAL A 284 30.62 12.40 -13.33
N VAL A 285 29.76 11.97 -14.25
CA VAL A 285 30.18 11.36 -15.52
C VAL A 285 30.44 12.41 -16.60
N ARG A 286 29.55 13.41 -16.72
CA ARG A 286 29.57 14.46 -17.74
C ARG A 286 29.51 15.88 -17.15
N PRO A 287 30.52 16.30 -16.37
CA PRO A 287 30.51 17.58 -15.65
C PRO A 287 30.44 18.83 -16.56
N HIS A 288 30.81 18.71 -17.84
CA HIS A 288 30.77 19.81 -18.81
C HIS A 288 29.48 19.84 -19.64
N HIS A 289 28.56 18.91 -19.38
CA HIS A 289 27.24 18.96 -20.02
C HIS A 289 26.45 20.14 -19.48
N TRP A 290 25.71 20.84 -20.34
CA TRP A 290 24.96 22.05 -19.95
C TRP A 290 23.95 21.79 -18.81
N LEU A 291 23.31 20.61 -18.74
CA LEU A 291 22.46 20.24 -17.58
C LEU A 291 23.25 20.12 -16.27
N SER A 292 24.51 19.69 -16.31
CA SER A 292 25.34 19.55 -15.10
C SER A 292 25.68 20.91 -14.50
N GLN A 293 25.75 21.93 -15.34
CA GLN A 293 26.00 23.33 -14.97
C GLN A 293 24.71 24.15 -14.94
N ALA A 294 23.55 23.49 -15.00
CA ALA A 294 22.26 24.17 -15.04
C ALA A 294 22.05 25.00 -13.79
N SER A 295 21.61 26.24 -14.00
CA SER A 295 21.20 27.14 -12.91
C SER A 295 19.98 26.59 -12.18
N VAL A 296 19.72 27.12 -10.97
CA VAL A 296 18.53 26.78 -10.18
C VAL A 296 17.25 27.01 -10.97
N TRP A 297 17.20 28.08 -11.78
CA TRP A 297 16.06 28.39 -12.65
C TRP A 297 15.87 27.38 -13.77
N ALA A 298 16.95 26.92 -14.39
CA ALA A 298 16.88 25.86 -15.39
C ALA A 298 16.38 24.55 -14.76
N ALA A 299 16.86 24.20 -13.56
CA ALA A 299 16.36 23.04 -12.81
C ALA A 299 14.88 23.19 -12.43
N ALA A 300 14.45 24.39 -12.04
CA ALA A 300 13.04 24.70 -11.77
C ALA A 300 12.17 24.59 -13.03
N GLY A 301 12.67 25.01 -14.19
CA GLY A 301 12.01 24.81 -15.48
C GLY A 301 11.83 23.32 -15.82
N VAL A 302 12.88 22.50 -15.62
CA VAL A 302 12.80 21.04 -15.79
C VAL A 302 11.77 20.44 -14.82
N ALA A 303 11.83 20.81 -13.54
CA ALA A 303 10.87 20.33 -12.53
C ALA A 303 9.42 20.71 -12.89
N GLY A 304 9.19 21.94 -13.34
CA GLY A 304 7.88 22.40 -13.82
C GLY A 304 7.38 21.60 -15.03
N GLY A 305 8.26 21.31 -15.99
CA GLY A 305 7.92 20.43 -17.12
C GLY A 305 7.58 19.00 -16.68
N LEU A 306 8.35 18.43 -15.75
CA LEU A 306 8.06 17.12 -15.16
C LEU A 306 6.69 17.11 -14.47
N TRP A 307 6.39 18.13 -13.66
CA TRP A 307 5.08 18.29 -13.02
C TRP A 307 3.93 18.30 -14.02
N VAL A 308 4.02 19.09 -15.09
CA VAL A 308 3.00 19.14 -16.15
C VAL A 308 2.82 17.75 -16.77
N CYS A 309 3.91 17.07 -17.11
CA CYS A 309 3.85 15.71 -17.66
C CYS A 309 3.18 14.72 -16.70
N ILE A 310 3.53 14.75 -15.40
CA ILE A 310 2.96 13.87 -14.37
C ILE A 310 1.45 14.09 -14.24
N LEU A 311 1.01 15.36 -14.18
CA LEU A 311 -0.41 15.70 -14.04
C LEU A 311 -1.20 15.28 -15.28
N LEU A 312 -0.65 15.48 -16.49
CA LEU A 312 -1.26 15.01 -17.73
C LEU A 312 -1.38 13.49 -17.79
N LEU A 313 -0.34 12.77 -17.36
CA LEU A 313 -0.32 11.31 -17.34
C LEU A 313 -1.42 10.73 -16.44
N ASN A 314 -1.66 11.38 -15.30
CA ASN A 314 -2.64 10.98 -14.29
C ASN A 314 -4.04 11.58 -14.49
N LEU A 315 -4.23 12.48 -15.46
CA LEU A 315 -5.50 13.17 -15.71
C LEU A 315 -6.67 12.20 -15.95
N HIS A 316 -6.41 11.04 -16.57
CA HIS A 316 -7.43 10.03 -16.85
C HIS A 316 -8.19 9.58 -15.58
N LEU A 317 -7.56 9.59 -14.41
CA LEU A 317 -8.20 9.21 -13.14
C LEU A 317 -9.26 10.24 -12.68
N LEU A 318 -9.10 11.52 -13.06
CA LEU A 318 -10.11 12.54 -12.81
C LEU A 318 -11.29 12.42 -13.79
N LEU A 319 -11.01 11.97 -15.02
CA LEU A 319 -12.00 11.83 -16.08
C LEU A 319 -12.80 10.52 -15.99
N THR A 320 -12.26 9.50 -15.31
CA THR A 320 -12.90 8.19 -15.17
C THR A 320 -14.16 8.26 -14.30
N THR A 321 -15.18 7.47 -14.64
CA THR A 321 -16.41 7.28 -13.86
C THR A 321 -16.25 6.11 -12.89
N TYR A 322 -16.26 6.38 -11.59
CA TYR A 322 -16.27 5.35 -10.54
C TYR A 322 -17.70 5.14 -10.03
N THR A 323 -18.04 3.90 -9.65
CA THR A 323 -19.32 3.59 -9.01
C THR A 323 -19.38 4.25 -7.62
N ASN A 324 -20.59 4.61 -7.16
CA ASN A 324 -20.76 5.43 -5.95
C ASN A 324 -20.32 4.74 -4.64
N GLN A 325 -19.99 3.44 -4.64
CA GLN A 325 -19.73 2.68 -3.41
C GLN A 325 -18.25 2.30 -3.23
N SER A 326 -17.51 1.97 -4.30
CA SER A 326 -16.11 1.52 -4.24
C SER A 326 -15.15 2.56 -4.83
N CYS A 327 -14.19 3.05 -4.03
CA CYS A 327 -13.20 4.04 -4.47
C CYS A 327 -11.81 3.43 -4.73
N LEU A 328 -11.72 2.58 -5.75
CA LEU A 328 -10.53 1.81 -6.11
C LEU A 328 -10.10 2.12 -7.55
N SER A 329 -8.79 2.29 -7.80
CA SER A 329 -8.26 2.48 -9.16
C SER A 329 -8.05 1.17 -9.92
N TYR A 330 -8.04 0.03 -9.23
CA TYR A 330 -7.73 -1.27 -9.80
C TYR A 330 -8.78 -2.29 -9.38
N GLN A 331 -9.50 -2.86 -10.34
CA GLN A 331 -10.46 -3.94 -10.11
C GLN A 331 -10.35 -4.95 -11.25
N LEU A 332 -10.14 -6.21 -10.91
CA LEU A 332 -9.92 -7.28 -11.89
C LEU A 332 -11.27 -7.92 -12.27
N GLY A 333 -11.50 -8.16 -13.56
CA GLY A 333 -12.71 -8.85 -14.04
C GLY A 333 -13.88 -7.96 -14.49
N THR A 334 -13.76 -6.63 -14.42
CA THR A 334 -14.75 -5.71 -15.01
C THR A 334 -14.54 -5.55 -16.52
N ARG A 335 -15.59 -5.22 -17.29
CA ARG A 335 -15.48 -4.97 -18.75
C ARG A 335 -14.32 -4.01 -19.04
N PRO A 336 -13.39 -4.36 -19.95
CA PRO A 336 -12.14 -3.62 -20.13
C PRO A 336 -12.43 -2.26 -20.77
N LEU A 337 -12.37 -1.19 -19.99
CA LEU A 337 -12.29 0.16 -20.55
C LEU A 337 -10.84 0.45 -20.98
N PRO A 338 -10.61 1.13 -22.13
CA PRO A 338 -9.27 1.49 -22.60
C PRO A 338 -8.43 2.24 -21.55
N TRP A 339 -9.07 3.10 -20.74
CA TRP A 339 -8.42 3.85 -19.66
C TRP A 339 -7.84 2.97 -18.56
N LEU A 340 -8.45 1.81 -18.29
CA LEU A 340 -7.95 0.87 -17.27
C LEU A 340 -6.69 0.15 -17.75
N HIS A 341 -6.64 -0.25 -19.03
CA HIS A 341 -5.42 -0.81 -19.62
C HIS A 341 -4.29 0.23 -19.68
N TRP A 342 -4.62 1.49 -19.99
CA TRP A 342 -3.66 2.59 -19.95
C TRP A 342 -3.10 2.78 -18.55
N HIS A 343 -3.95 2.85 -17.52
CA HIS A 343 -3.52 2.95 -16.12
C HIS A 343 -2.60 1.81 -15.71
N GLN A 344 -2.91 0.57 -16.12
CA GLN A 344 -2.10 -0.62 -15.84
C GLN A 344 -0.76 -0.61 -16.58
N ALA A 345 -0.75 -0.22 -17.85
CA ALA A 345 0.48 -0.11 -18.64
C ALA A 345 1.40 0.98 -18.07
N LEU A 346 0.84 2.13 -17.69
CA LEU A 346 1.56 3.19 -17.00
C LEU A 346 2.12 2.69 -15.67
N TYR A 347 1.33 1.99 -14.86
CA TYR A 347 1.78 1.41 -13.59
C TYR A 347 3.05 0.56 -13.75
N MET A 348 3.09 -0.30 -14.75
CA MET A 348 4.27 -1.14 -15.03
C MET A 348 5.43 -0.33 -15.60
N LEU A 349 5.16 0.56 -16.56
CA LEU A 349 6.18 1.39 -17.20
C LEU A 349 6.87 2.31 -16.20
N GLU A 350 6.10 2.92 -15.29
CA GLU A 350 6.58 3.74 -14.20
C GLU A 350 7.53 2.98 -13.28
N PHE A 351 7.40 1.66 -13.13
CA PHE A 351 8.37 0.91 -12.35
C PHE A 351 9.66 0.61 -13.13
N PHE A 352 9.54 -0.01 -14.31
CA PHE A 352 10.69 -0.60 -15.01
C PHE A 352 11.59 0.43 -15.68
N LEU A 353 11.02 1.49 -16.28
CA LEU A 353 11.81 2.50 -17.00
C LEU A 353 12.72 3.29 -16.04
N PRO A 354 12.21 3.89 -14.95
CA PRO A 354 13.01 4.51 -13.90
C PRO A 354 14.06 3.59 -13.28
N LEU A 355 13.71 2.33 -12.98
CA LEU A 355 14.66 1.37 -12.45
C LEU A 355 15.84 1.14 -13.43
N ALA A 356 15.54 0.99 -14.72
CA ALA A 356 16.58 0.84 -15.75
C ALA A 356 17.49 2.08 -15.83
N LEU A 357 16.93 3.28 -15.74
CA LEU A 357 17.69 4.55 -15.75
C LEU A 357 18.58 4.69 -14.49
N ILE A 358 18.07 4.31 -13.33
CA ILE A 358 18.81 4.35 -12.06
C ILE A 358 19.95 3.32 -12.09
N LEU A 359 19.69 2.09 -12.54
CA LEU A 359 20.73 1.05 -12.69
C LEU A 359 21.80 1.49 -13.69
N PHE A 360 21.40 2.09 -14.82
CA PHE A 360 22.33 2.68 -15.77
C PHE A 360 23.20 3.77 -15.13
N ALA A 361 22.61 4.66 -14.33
CA ALA A 361 23.34 5.69 -13.59
C ALA A 361 24.35 5.08 -12.60
N ILE A 362 23.94 4.06 -11.83
CA ILE A 362 24.81 3.34 -10.88
C ILE A 362 26.02 2.73 -11.59
N VAL A 363 25.78 1.97 -12.66
CA VAL A 363 26.85 1.30 -13.41
C VAL A 363 27.78 2.34 -14.03
N SER A 364 27.23 3.40 -14.64
CA SER A 364 28.02 4.42 -15.31
C SER A 364 28.87 5.25 -14.34
N ILE A 365 28.32 5.62 -13.18
CA ILE A 365 29.08 6.31 -12.13
C ILE A 365 30.16 5.39 -11.57
N GLY A 366 29.82 4.13 -11.25
CA GLY A 366 30.79 3.15 -10.73
C GLY A 366 31.97 2.92 -11.69
N LEU A 367 31.69 2.74 -12.98
CA LEU A 367 32.73 2.63 -14.02
C LEU A 367 33.58 3.89 -14.12
N THR A 368 32.96 5.07 -14.03
CA THR A 368 33.70 6.35 -14.09
C THR A 368 34.60 6.55 -12.87
N ILE A 369 34.11 6.23 -11.67
CA ILE A 369 34.89 6.26 -10.43
C ILE A 369 36.12 5.36 -10.55
N ARG A 370 35.93 4.13 -11.05
CA ARG A 370 37.03 3.17 -11.24
C ARG A 370 38.03 3.64 -12.28
N ARG A 371 37.57 4.14 -13.44
CA ARG A 371 38.44 4.56 -14.55
C ARG A 371 39.25 5.81 -14.24
N ARG A 372 38.64 6.79 -13.57
CA ARG A 372 39.28 8.08 -13.26
C ARG A 372 39.95 8.12 -11.88
N GLY A 373 39.95 7.01 -11.14
CA GLY A 373 40.51 6.95 -9.79
C GLY A 373 39.79 7.86 -8.78
N LEU A 374 38.53 8.23 -9.02
CA LEU A 374 37.77 9.16 -8.16
C LEU A 374 37.21 8.50 -6.90
N GLY A 375 37.74 7.32 -6.56
CA GLY A 375 37.24 6.47 -5.48
C GLY A 375 37.37 7.12 -4.11
N GLU A 376 38.27 8.09 -3.93
CA GLU A 376 38.45 8.81 -2.65
C GLU A 376 37.71 10.14 -2.57
N GLN A 377 37.18 10.64 -3.68
CA GLN A 377 36.50 11.93 -3.71
C GLN A 377 35.13 11.85 -3.04
N ALA A 378 34.84 12.83 -2.18
CA ALA A 378 33.61 12.88 -1.41
C ALA A 378 32.35 12.99 -2.30
N GLY A 379 32.43 13.70 -3.43
CA GLY A 379 31.32 13.89 -4.37
C GLY A 379 30.83 12.58 -5.02
N PRO A 380 31.67 11.85 -5.77
CA PRO A 380 31.30 10.57 -6.37
C PRO A 380 30.87 9.50 -5.36
N ARG A 381 31.53 9.39 -4.20
CA ARG A 381 31.09 8.51 -3.10
C ARG A 381 29.69 8.87 -2.61
N ARG A 382 29.39 10.15 -2.48
CA ARG A 382 28.06 10.62 -2.08
C ARG A 382 27.00 10.33 -3.13
N ALA A 383 27.30 10.54 -4.41
CA ALA A 383 26.39 10.18 -5.51
C ALA A 383 26.03 8.68 -5.47
N MET A 384 27.01 7.81 -5.26
CA MET A 384 26.77 6.36 -5.09
C MET A 384 25.91 6.03 -3.86
N ARG A 385 26.15 6.68 -2.71
CA ARG A 385 25.31 6.49 -1.51
C ARG A 385 23.87 6.92 -1.75
N VAL A 386 23.66 8.07 -2.39
CA VAL A 386 22.32 8.56 -2.77
C VAL A 386 21.62 7.55 -3.67
N LEU A 387 22.30 7.05 -4.72
CA LEU A 387 21.72 6.04 -5.61
C LEU A 387 21.38 4.72 -4.88
N ALA A 388 22.22 4.28 -3.94
CA ALA A 388 21.93 3.10 -3.14
C ALA A 388 20.67 3.30 -2.28
N VAL A 389 20.49 4.47 -1.67
CA VAL A 389 19.27 4.82 -0.92
C VAL A 389 18.05 4.86 -1.85
N VAL A 390 18.18 5.47 -3.04
CA VAL A 390 17.10 5.49 -4.04
C VAL A 390 16.67 4.07 -4.43
N VAL A 391 17.60 3.16 -4.69
CA VAL A 391 17.28 1.75 -5.02
C VAL A 391 16.63 1.02 -3.85
N ALA A 392 17.09 1.27 -2.62
CA ALA A 392 16.50 0.66 -1.42
C ALA A 392 15.04 1.12 -1.24
N VAL A 393 14.77 2.42 -1.34
CA VAL A 393 13.41 2.98 -1.32
C VAL A 393 12.58 2.36 -2.45
N TYR A 394 13.15 2.23 -3.65
CA TYR A 394 12.43 1.67 -4.79
C TYR A 394 11.97 0.22 -4.57
N THR A 395 12.86 -0.56 -3.96
CA THR A 395 12.68 -1.98 -3.69
C THR A 395 11.72 -2.21 -2.52
N ILE A 396 11.75 -1.36 -1.50
CA ILE A 396 10.86 -1.48 -0.33
C ILE A 396 9.47 -0.95 -0.67
N CYS A 397 9.37 0.20 -1.34
CA CYS A 397 8.11 0.92 -1.52
C CYS A 397 7.34 0.53 -2.79
N PHE A 398 8.01 0.23 -3.91
CA PHE A 398 7.30 0.03 -5.20
C PHE A 398 7.35 -1.42 -5.72
N LEU A 399 8.41 -2.18 -5.44
CA LEU A 399 8.54 -3.56 -5.95
C LEU A 399 7.42 -4.50 -5.45
N PRO A 400 7.00 -4.50 -4.16
CA PRO A 400 6.00 -5.45 -3.68
C PRO A 400 4.69 -5.36 -4.47
N SER A 401 4.21 -4.14 -4.72
CA SER A 401 2.97 -3.92 -5.43
C SER A 401 3.06 -4.23 -6.92
N ILE A 402 4.23 -4.11 -7.53
CA ILE A 402 4.46 -4.56 -8.90
C ILE A 402 4.43 -6.09 -9.00
N LEU A 403 5.08 -6.79 -8.06
CA LEU A 403 5.09 -8.25 -8.03
C LEU A 403 3.68 -8.82 -7.83
N PHE A 404 2.95 -8.35 -6.82
CA PHE A 404 1.59 -8.83 -6.57
C PHE A 404 0.60 -8.39 -7.64
N GLY A 405 0.77 -7.20 -8.23
CA GLY A 405 -0.03 -6.75 -9.37
C GLY A 405 0.16 -7.65 -10.59
N LEU A 406 1.41 -7.99 -10.92
CA LEU A 406 1.71 -8.93 -12.02
C LEU A 406 1.17 -10.34 -11.71
N ALA A 407 1.38 -10.83 -10.49
CA ALA A 407 0.87 -12.13 -10.06
C ALA A 407 -0.66 -12.21 -10.16
N SER A 408 -1.37 -11.14 -9.80
CA SER A 408 -2.83 -11.03 -9.93
C SER A 408 -3.28 -11.15 -11.38
N VAL A 409 -2.60 -10.44 -12.30
CA VAL A 409 -2.91 -10.52 -13.74
C VAL A 409 -2.64 -11.91 -14.30
N VAL A 410 -1.51 -12.52 -13.94
CA VAL A 410 -1.16 -13.89 -14.39
C VAL A 410 -2.16 -14.90 -13.86
N ALA A 411 -2.47 -14.86 -12.56
CA ALA A 411 -3.46 -15.75 -11.94
C ALA A 411 -4.83 -15.64 -12.63
N PHE A 412 -5.23 -14.42 -13.00
CA PHE A 412 -6.49 -14.18 -13.71
C PHE A 412 -6.48 -14.75 -15.11
N ARG A 413 -5.39 -14.57 -15.87
CA ARG A 413 -5.21 -15.17 -17.20
C ARG A 413 -5.24 -16.69 -17.16
N LEU A 414 -4.68 -17.29 -16.11
CA LEU A 414 -4.66 -18.73 -15.88
C LEU A 414 -5.97 -19.27 -15.27
N LYS A 415 -6.97 -18.41 -15.01
CA LYS A 415 -8.25 -18.76 -14.37
C LYS A 415 -8.08 -19.45 -13.00
N ALA A 416 -6.99 -19.16 -12.30
CA ALA A 416 -6.71 -19.71 -10.97
C ALA A 416 -7.41 -18.87 -9.89
N CYS A 417 -8.71 -19.07 -9.70
CA CYS A 417 -9.57 -18.20 -8.86
C CYS A 417 -9.03 -17.98 -7.43
N HIS A 418 -8.48 -19.01 -6.79
CA HIS A 418 -7.91 -18.88 -5.45
C HIS A 418 -6.65 -17.99 -5.44
N ALA A 419 -5.76 -18.18 -6.41
CA ALA A 419 -4.57 -17.36 -6.57
C ALA A 419 -4.92 -15.91 -6.93
N VAL A 420 -5.97 -15.67 -7.73
CA VAL A 420 -6.46 -14.32 -8.04
C VAL A 420 -6.87 -13.57 -6.78
N ASN A 421 -7.66 -14.22 -5.91
CA ASN A 421 -8.13 -13.58 -4.69
C ASN A 421 -6.97 -13.21 -3.76
N ILE A 422 -6.06 -14.16 -3.51
CA ILE A 422 -4.88 -13.93 -2.66
C ILE A 422 -3.99 -12.83 -3.26
N CYS A 423 -3.66 -12.91 -4.55
CA CYS A 423 -2.77 -11.93 -5.17
C CYS A 423 -3.40 -10.54 -5.20
N SER A 424 -4.72 -10.42 -5.42
CA SER A 424 -5.41 -9.13 -5.43
C SER A 424 -5.43 -8.51 -4.03
N GLN A 425 -5.66 -9.31 -2.99
CA GLN A 425 -5.60 -8.84 -1.60
C GLN A 425 -4.18 -8.39 -1.23
N LEU A 426 -3.16 -9.19 -1.55
CA LEU A 426 -1.76 -8.84 -1.33
C LEU A 426 -1.35 -7.61 -2.14
N PHE A 427 -1.87 -7.45 -3.36
CA PHE A 427 -1.67 -6.25 -4.16
C PHE A 427 -2.24 -5.02 -3.45
N HIS A 428 -3.50 -5.03 -3.01
CA HIS A 428 -4.09 -3.91 -2.29
C HIS A 428 -3.38 -3.60 -0.97
N GLY A 429 -3.02 -4.63 -0.21
CA GLY A 429 -2.20 -4.49 0.99
C GLY A 429 -0.85 -3.85 0.68
N SER A 430 -0.21 -4.28 -0.42
CA SER A 430 1.11 -3.78 -0.80
C SER A 430 1.12 -2.32 -1.30
N LEU A 431 -0.03 -1.77 -1.67
CA LEU A 431 -0.14 -0.34 -2.01
C LEU A 431 0.17 0.55 -0.81
N ALA A 432 -0.02 0.09 0.43
CA ALA A 432 0.41 0.83 1.61
C ALA A 432 1.93 1.10 1.59
N PHE A 433 2.75 0.11 1.21
CA PHE A 433 4.20 0.33 1.11
C PHE A 433 4.58 1.40 0.08
N THR A 434 3.74 1.67 -0.93
CA THR A 434 4.00 2.76 -1.87
C THR A 434 3.93 4.13 -1.19
N TYR A 435 3.09 4.27 -0.15
CA TYR A 435 2.92 5.50 0.62
C TYR A 435 4.05 5.70 1.63
N LEU A 436 4.64 4.61 2.13
CA LEU A 436 5.85 4.62 2.96
C LEU A 436 7.01 5.39 2.29
N ASN A 437 7.01 5.56 0.96
CA ASN A 437 7.97 6.41 0.26
C ASN A 437 8.08 7.81 0.91
N SER A 438 6.94 8.41 1.28
CA SER A 438 6.89 9.74 1.91
C SER A 438 7.56 9.80 3.28
N VAL A 439 7.65 8.67 3.98
CA VAL A 439 8.34 8.54 5.28
C VAL A 439 9.84 8.34 5.09
N LEU A 440 10.25 7.70 3.99
CA LEU A 440 11.64 7.38 3.70
C LEU A 440 12.39 8.51 2.96
N ASP A 441 11.68 9.40 2.29
CA ASP A 441 12.27 10.54 1.57
C ASP A 441 13.14 11.45 2.47
N PRO A 442 12.77 11.78 3.72
CA PRO A 442 13.67 12.46 4.66
C PRO A 442 15.03 11.76 4.86
N VAL A 443 15.09 10.44 4.78
CA VAL A 443 16.35 9.68 4.84
C VAL A 443 17.18 9.99 3.60
N LEU A 444 16.57 9.99 2.40
CA LEU A 444 17.24 10.38 1.16
C LEU A 444 17.81 11.81 1.25
N TYR A 445 17.11 12.74 1.90
CA TYR A 445 17.54 14.13 2.03
C TYR A 445 18.83 14.25 2.85
N CYS A 446 18.96 13.46 3.92
CA CYS A 446 20.17 13.34 4.73
C CYS A 446 21.40 12.91 3.93
N PHE A 447 21.26 11.99 2.97
CA PHE A 447 22.38 11.58 2.10
C PHE A 447 22.59 12.55 0.93
N SER A 448 21.51 13.17 0.46
CA SER A 448 21.49 14.06 -0.71
C SER A 448 21.89 15.50 -0.40
N SER A 449 21.99 15.93 0.85
CA SER A 449 22.46 17.26 1.24
C SER A 449 23.22 17.23 2.59
N PRO A 450 24.51 17.58 2.66
CA PRO A 450 25.28 17.52 3.90
C PRO A 450 24.87 18.64 4.85
N ASN A 451 24.47 19.79 4.30
CA ASN A 451 23.92 20.90 5.07
C ASN A 451 22.60 20.48 5.72
N PHE A 452 21.75 19.73 5.00
CA PHE A 452 20.53 19.17 5.57
C PHE A 452 20.84 18.21 6.73
N LEU A 453 21.75 17.26 6.52
CA LEU A 453 22.14 16.30 7.57
C LEU A 453 22.70 17.00 8.81
N ARG A 454 23.60 17.99 8.64
CA ARG A 454 24.17 18.75 9.75
C ARG A 454 23.09 19.48 10.56
N GLN A 455 22.12 20.08 9.88
CA GLN A 455 21.04 20.80 10.56
C GLN A 455 20.05 19.85 11.24
N CYS A 456 19.74 18.72 10.60
CA CYS A 456 18.94 17.67 11.20
C CYS A 456 19.61 17.13 12.49
N GLN A 457 20.91 16.86 12.46
CA GLN A 457 21.68 16.45 13.63
C GLN A 457 21.69 17.52 14.74
N ALA A 458 21.85 18.79 14.38
CA ALA A 458 21.84 19.89 15.33
C ALA A 458 20.48 20.04 16.05
N LEU A 459 19.38 19.96 15.30
CA LEU A 459 18.02 20.06 15.84
C LEU A 459 17.63 18.85 16.70
N LEU A 460 18.16 17.67 16.38
CA LEU A 460 17.92 16.43 17.14
C LEU A 460 18.92 16.23 18.30
N GLY A 461 19.84 17.17 18.52
CA GLY A 461 20.80 17.12 19.64
C GLY A 461 21.90 16.07 19.51
N PHE A 462 22.16 15.54 18.30
CA PHE A 462 23.25 14.58 18.09
C PHE A 462 24.62 15.28 18.03
N PRO A 463 25.68 14.70 18.62
CA PRO A 463 27.00 15.32 18.62
C PRO A 463 27.54 15.47 17.19
N GLN A 464 27.90 16.70 16.82
CA GLN A 464 28.51 16.99 15.53
C GLN A 464 29.91 16.36 15.46
N GLY A 465 30.04 15.28 14.70
CA GLY A 465 31.34 14.72 14.33
C GLY A 465 32.15 15.76 13.56
N ARG A 466 33.38 16.01 14.01
CA ARG A 466 34.34 16.97 13.44
C ARG A 466 34.74 16.55 12.01
N GLN A 467 33.90 16.85 11.01
CA GLN A 467 34.31 16.80 9.60
C GLN A 467 34.74 18.21 9.19
N GLY A 468 35.98 18.31 8.69
CA GLY A 468 36.62 19.55 8.26
C GLY A 468 35.79 20.38 7.27
N PRO A 469 36.19 21.65 7.06
CA PRO A 469 35.41 22.59 6.25
C PRO A 469 35.11 21.98 4.88
N ALA A 470 33.83 22.06 4.50
CA ALA A 470 33.37 21.63 3.20
C ALA A 470 34.13 22.45 2.15
N SER A 471 34.94 21.77 1.33
CA SER A 471 35.37 22.33 0.07
C SER A 471 34.11 22.64 -0.73
N ASP A 472 33.86 23.94 -0.92
CA ASP A 472 32.72 24.49 -1.64
C ASP A 472 32.44 23.76 -2.95
N GLU A 473 31.16 23.62 -3.29
CA GLU A 473 30.70 23.43 -4.67
C GLU A 473 30.98 24.72 -5.48
N SER A 474 32.25 25.06 -5.66
CA SER A 474 32.71 26.08 -6.61
C SER A 474 33.56 25.41 -7.69
N PHE A 475 32.95 24.50 -8.45
CA PHE A 475 33.51 24.10 -9.75
C PHE A 475 32.91 25.01 -10.82
N HIS A 476 33.82 25.76 -11.47
CA HIS A 476 33.66 26.78 -12.51
C HIS A 476 33.51 28.24 -12.05
N GLN A 477 34.55 28.78 -11.41
CA GLN A 477 35.02 30.13 -11.75
C GLN A 477 36.50 30.39 -11.38
N VAL A 478 37.42 29.58 -11.89
CA VAL A 478 38.85 29.98 -11.98
C VAL A 478 39.39 29.50 -13.32
N SER A 479 39.37 30.40 -14.31
CA SER A 479 40.43 30.58 -15.33
C SER A 479 39.94 31.59 -16.37
N THR A 480 39.91 32.87 -16.02
CA THR A 480 39.86 33.98 -17.01
C THR A 480 40.32 35.32 -16.42
N ARG A 481 41.17 35.33 -15.38
CA ARG A 481 41.70 36.58 -14.81
C ARG A 481 43.22 36.64 -14.57
N GLN A 482 43.99 35.68 -15.08
CA GLN A 482 45.45 35.70 -14.98
C GLN A 482 46.18 35.79 -16.34
N GLN A 483 45.47 36.12 -17.42
CA GLN A 483 46.06 36.28 -18.75
C GLN A 483 45.86 37.67 -19.39
N GLU A 484 45.26 38.64 -18.68
CA GLU A 484 45.10 40.02 -19.16
C GLU A 484 45.92 41.08 -18.40
N ALA A 485 46.80 40.67 -17.47
CA ALA A 485 47.68 41.58 -16.74
C ALA A 485 49.17 41.45 -17.11
N SER A 486 49.49 40.85 -18.25
CA SER A 486 50.86 40.75 -18.78
C SER A 486 50.90 40.96 -20.30
N GLY A 487 50.18 41.97 -20.77
CA GLY A 487 50.08 42.28 -22.20
C GLY A 487 49.60 43.70 -22.48
N LYS A 488 50.14 44.69 -21.77
CA LYS A 488 49.96 46.11 -22.09
C LYS A 488 50.98 47.00 -21.38
N ALA A 489 52.24 46.84 -21.76
CA ALA A 489 53.27 47.87 -21.65
C ALA A 489 54.40 47.49 -22.60
N GLU A 490 54.45 48.18 -23.74
CA GLU A 490 55.64 48.65 -24.45
C GLU A 490 55.33 48.77 -25.94
N GLY A 491 55.05 50.02 -26.33
CA GLY A 491 55.09 50.47 -27.70
C GLY A 491 56.22 51.48 -27.86
N GLU A 492 56.97 51.29 -28.95
CA GLU A 492 57.72 52.28 -29.73
C GLU A 492 59.12 52.71 -29.28
N GLY A 493 60.12 52.38 -30.13
CA GLY A 493 61.48 52.92 -29.98
C GLY A 493 62.59 52.43 -30.93
N LYS A 494 62.37 52.38 -32.26
CA LYS A 494 63.35 52.46 -33.39
C LYS A 494 64.55 51.47 -33.52
N PRO A 495 65.10 51.30 -34.75
CA PRO A 495 66.01 50.20 -35.11
C PRO A 495 67.50 50.60 -35.33
N GLN A 496 68.33 49.56 -35.50
CA GLN A 496 69.65 49.49 -36.14
C GLN A 496 70.88 50.11 -35.45
N ALA A 497 71.86 49.25 -35.12
CA ALA A 497 73.28 49.42 -35.49
C ALA A 497 74.08 48.12 -35.27
N GLU A 498 74.90 47.77 -36.26
CA GLU A 498 75.99 46.79 -36.23
C GLU A 498 77.01 47.07 -35.10
N VAL A 499 77.78 46.05 -34.70
CA VAL A 499 79.27 45.99 -34.73
C VAL A 499 79.76 44.73 -33.96
N SER A 500 80.28 43.78 -34.75
CA SER A 500 81.59 43.12 -34.69
C SER A 500 82.19 42.51 -33.41
N LEU A 501 82.65 41.26 -33.63
CA LEU A 501 83.92 40.61 -33.25
C LEU A 501 84.30 40.30 -31.78
N GLU A 502 84.27 38.99 -31.48
CA GLU A 502 85.44 38.10 -31.34
C GLU A 502 86.59 38.50 -30.36
N ILE A 503 86.91 37.56 -29.44
CA ILE A 503 88.24 36.95 -29.15
C ILE A 503 88.45 36.66 -27.65
N SER A 504 88.85 35.41 -27.44
CA SER A 504 89.38 34.68 -26.27
C SER A 504 90.34 35.42 -25.33
N LEU A 505 90.39 34.99 -24.06
CA LEU A 505 91.59 34.40 -23.42
C LEU A 505 91.32 34.00 -21.95
N GLU A 506 92.06 32.96 -21.56
CA GLU A 506 92.21 32.25 -20.27
C GLU A 506 91.13 31.25 -19.82
#